data_AF-A0A367FIU7-F1
#
_entry.id   AF-A0A367FIU7-F1
#
_cell.length_a   1.000
_cell.length_b   1.000
_cell.length_c   1.000
_cell.angle_alpha   90.00
_cell.angle_beta   90.00
_cell.angle_gamma   90.00
#
_symmetry.space_group_name_H-M   'P 1'
#
loop_
_entity.id
_entity.type
_entity.pdbx_description
1 polymer ?
#
loop_
_entity_poly.entity_id
_entity_poly.type
_entity_poly.pdbx_seq_one_letter_code
_entity_poly.pdbx_strand_id
1 'polypeptide(L)' 'MKEIGPVRPIYPPAHPKTSPEELVKAKKAGPIKSLADLAAPHVFETDEELAEFLAFTYAERHADLNFPSALYSP' A
#
# COMPACT_ATOMS: atom_id res chain seq x y z
N MET A 1 -31.50 11.43 6.70
CA MET A 1 -30.43 11.46 7.72
C MET A 1 -29.61 10.19 7.53
N LYS A 2 -28.37 10.28 7.04
CA LYS A 2 -27.48 9.10 6.91
C LYS A 2 -26.66 9.03 8.19
N GLU A 3 -26.81 7.96 8.94
CA GLU A 3 -25.98 7.70 10.12
C GLU A 3 -24.52 7.57 9.68
N ILE A 4 -23.68 8.41 10.26
CA ILE A 4 -22.23 8.33 10.09
C ILE A 4 -21.80 7.22 11.04
N GLY A 5 -21.58 6.02 10.49
CA GLY A 5 -21.04 4.90 11.26
C GLY A 5 -19.73 5.28 11.95
N PRO A 6 -19.34 4.61 13.05
CA PRO A 6 -18.20 5.02 13.85
C PRO A 6 -16.93 5.08 13.00
N VAL A 7 -16.25 6.22 13.07
CA VAL A 7 -14.94 6.45 12.47
C VAL A 7 -14.02 5.32 12.93
N ARG A 8 -13.64 4.43 12.02
CA ARG A 8 -12.67 3.38 12.34
C ARG A 8 -11.33 4.07 12.62
N PRO A 9 -10.69 3.83 13.77
CA PRO A 9 -9.35 4.34 14.02
C PRO A 9 -8.42 3.85 12.90
N ILE A 10 -7.69 4.75 12.25
CA ILE A 10 -6.58 4.37 11.38
C ILE A 10 -5.47 3.89 12.30
N TYR A 11 -5.43 2.58 12.54
CA TYR A 11 -4.32 1.98 13.25
C TYR A 11 -3.08 2.10 12.35
N PRO A 12 -1.92 2.54 12.87
CA PRO A 12 -0.68 2.39 12.13
C PRO A 12 -0.55 0.91 11.74
N PRO A 13 -0.15 0.59 10.50
CA PRO A 13 0.00 -0.79 10.09
C PRO A 13 0.86 -1.49 11.12
N ALA A 14 0.34 -2.57 11.71
CA ALA A 14 1.04 -3.29 12.74
C ALA A 14 2.42 -3.66 12.20
N HIS A 15 3.47 -3.07 12.78
CA HIS A 15 4.82 -3.39 12.36
C HIS A 15 5.00 -4.91 12.48
N PRO A 16 5.53 -5.58 11.44
CA PRO A 16 5.82 -6.99 11.53
C PRO A 16 6.63 -7.23 12.81
N LYS A 17 6.16 -8.12 13.68
CA LYS A 17 6.88 -8.52 14.91
C LYS A 17 8.13 -9.37 14.61
N THR A 18 8.50 -9.44 13.34
CA THR A 18 9.45 -10.39 12.75
C THR A 18 10.59 -9.57 12.17
N SER A 19 11.83 -9.98 12.44
CA SER A 19 12.99 -9.24 11.97
C SER A 19 13.08 -9.27 10.43
N PRO A 20 13.76 -8.30 9.80
CA PRO A 20 14.02 -8.35 8.36
C PRO A 20 14.67 -9.67 7.91
N GLU A 21 15.62 -10.19 8.68
CA GLU A 21 16.32 -11.45 8.39
C GLU A 21 15.36 -12.65 8.44
N GLU A 22 14.47 -12.68 9.43
CA GLU A 22 13.44 -13.69 9.55
C GLU A 22 12.44 -13.62 8.39
N LEU A 23 12.06 -12.41 7.95
CA LEU A 23 11.21 -12.20 6.78
C LEU A 23 11.89 -12.66 5.49
N VAL A 24 13.17 -12.35 5.29
CA VAL A 24 13.96 -12.80 4.14
C VAL A 24 14.04 -14.32 4.11
N LYS A 25 14.33 -14.95 5.26
CA LYS A 25 14.38 -16.40 5.39
C LYS A 25 13.02 -17.05 5.12
N ALA A 26 11.95 -16.51 5.70
CA ALA A 26 10.58 -17.02 5.53
C ALA A 26 10.11 -16.94 4.08
N LYS A 27 10.40 -15.82 3.40
CA LYS A 27 10.06 -15.61 1.99
C LYS A 27 11.05 -16.27 1.02
N LYS A 28 12.11 -16.91 1.53
CA LYS A 28 13.26 -17.41 0.76
C LYS A 28 13.78 -16.34 -0.22
N ALA A 29 13.70 -15.08 0.19
CA ALA A 29 14.03 -13.96 -0.66
C ALA A 29 15.56 -13.86 -0.81
N GLY A 30 16.00 -13.53 -2.02
CA GLY A 30 17.39 -13.22 -2.32
C GLY A 30 17.51 -11.83 -2.95
N PRO A 31 18.74 -11.35 -3.16
CA PRO A 31 18.96 -10.13 -3.94
C PRO A 31 18.33 -10.26 -5.33
N ILE A 32 17.56 -9.26 -5.73
CA ILE A 32 16.98 -9.12 -7.06
C ILE A 32 18.12 -8.85 -8.05
N LYS A 33 18.27 -9.69 -9.08
CA LYS A 33 19.34 -9.57 -10.10
C LYS A 33 18.82 -9.16 -11.46
N SER A 34 17.51 -9.25 -11.67
CA SER A 34 16.85 -8.99 -12.95
C SER A 34 15.39 -8.60 -12.77
N LEU A 35 14.77 -8.07 -13.82
CA LEU A 35 13.32 -7.85 -13.86
C LEU A 35 12.51 -9.15 -13.72
N ALA A 36 13.06 -10.27 -14.18
CA ALA A 36 12.41 -11.57 -14.02
C ALA A 36 12.30 -11.97 -12.54
N ASP A 37 13.25 -11.57 -11.68
CA ASP A 37 13.19 -11.83 -10.25
C ASP A 37 12.13 -10.98 -9.53
N LEU A 38 11.69 -9.89 -10.14
CA LEU A 38 10.57 -9.06 -9.66
C LEU A 38 9.22 -9.55 -10.16
N ALA A 39 9.19 -10.44 -11.16
CA ALA A 39 7.95 -10.98 -11.66
C ALA A 39 7.33 -11.88 -10.58
N ALA A 40 6.21 -11.42 -10.02
CA ALA A 40 5.40 -12.22 -9.13
C ALA A 40 4.18 -12.69 -9.95
N PRO A 41 4.22 -13.92 -10.50
CA PRO A 41 3.08 -14.44 -11.25
C PRO A 41 1.89 -14.57 -10.31
N HIS A 42 0.69 -14.28 -10.83
CA HIS A 42 -0.57 -14.36 -10.07
C HIS A 42 -0.68 -13.36 -8.90
N VAL A 43 0.03 -12.23 -8.95
CA VAL A 43 -0.27 -11.11 -8.01
C VAL A 43 -1.67 -10.56 -8.24
N PHE A 44 -2.09 -10.50 -9.50
CA PHE A 44 -3.44 -10.19 -9.90
C PHE A 44 -3.99 -11.38 -10.69
N GLU A 45 -5.22 -11.77 -10.41
CA GLU A 45 -5.93 -12.84 -11.10
C GLU A 45 -6.51 -12.35 -12.43
N THR A 46 -6.77 -11.04 -12.55
CA THR A 46 -7.36 -10.41 -13.75
C THR A 46 -6.82 -9.00 -14.01
N ASP A 47 -6.94 -8.54 -15.25
CA ASP A 47 -6.58 -7.16 -15.62
C ASP A 47 -7.48 -6.11 -14.94
N GLU A 48 -8.74 -6.48 -14.64
CA GLU A 48 -9.68 -5.61 -13.92
C GLU A 48 -9.21 -5.36 -12.49
N GLU A 49 -8.76 -6.41 -11.79
CA GLU A 49 -8.21 -6.29 -10.42
C GLU A 49 -6.98 -5.36 -10.39
N LEU A 50 -6.11 -5.47 -11.41
CA LEU A 50 -4.98 -4.57 -11.57
C LEU A 50 -5.45 -3.12 -11.79
N ALA A 51 -6.47 -2.90 -12.61
CA ALA A 51 -7.02 -1.56 -12.87
C ALA A 51 -7.60 -0.93 -11.60
N GLU A 52 -8.35 -1.70 -10.80
CA GLU A 52 -8.89 -1.26 -9.52
C GLU A 52 -7.78 -0.86 -8.53
N PHE A 53 -6.74 -1.69 -8.42
CA PHE A 53 -5.59 -1.41 -7.56
C PHE A 53 -4.87 -0.11 -7.95
N LEU A 54 -4.68 0.11 -9.26
CA LEU A 54 -4.04 1.33 -9.77
C LEU A 54 -4.90 2.58 -9.49
N ALA A 55 -6.20 2.49 -9.71
CA ALA A 55 -7.13 3.59 -9.43
C ALA A 55 -7.14 3.97 -7.94
N PHE A 56 -7.20 2.96 -7.05
CA PHE A 56 -7.11 3.18 -5.61
C PHE A 56 -5.77 3.83 -5.20
N THR A 57 -4.65 3.27 -5.66
CA THR A 57 -3.31 3.79 -5.32
C THR A 57 -3.09 5.22 -5.81
N TYR A 58 -3.62 5.53 -7.01
CA TYR A 58 -3.60 6.88 -7.55
C TYR A 58 -4.41 7.83 -6.67
N ALA A 59 -5.65 7.47 -6.33
CA ALA A 59 -6.51 8.31 -5.48
C ALA A 59 -5.86 8.59 -4.11
N GLU A 60 -5.32 7.57 -3.45
CA GLU A 60 -4.65 7.71 -2.14
C GLU A 60 -3.42 8.63 -2.21
N ARG A 61 -2.55 8.46 -3.22
CA ARG A 61 -1.38 9.33 -3.40
C ARG A 61 -1.77 10.80 -3.56
N HIS A 62 -2.89 11.06 -4.22
CA HIS A 62 -3.35 12.40 -4.51
C HIS A 62 -4.25 12.98 -3.41
N ALA A 63 -4.65 12.19 -2.42
CA ALA A 63 -5.43 12.66 -1.27
C ALA A 63 -4.65 13.69 -0.43
N ASP A 64 -3.34 13.48 -0.23
CA ASP A 64 -2.47 14.40 0.51
C ASP A 64 -2.12 15.67 -0.26
N LEU A 65 -2.26 15.66 -1.59
CA LEU A 65 -2.04 16.85 -2.42
C LEU A 65 -3.23 17.81 -2.40
N ASN A 66 -4.34 17.40 -1.75
CA ASN A 66 -5.57 18.18 -1.67
C ASN A 66 -5.73 18.90 -0.32
N PHE A 67 -4.70 18.93 0.53
CA PHE A 67 -4.68 19.84 1.68
C PHE A 67 -4.57 21.29 1.16
N PRO A 68 -5.52 22.19 1.51
CA PRO A 68 -5.40 23.58 1.13
C PRO A 68 -4.11 24.15 1.72
N SER A 69 -3.23 24.64 0.86
CA SER A 69 -1.97 25.31 1.20
C SER A 69 -2.11 26.56 2.08
N ALA A 70 -3.32 26.85 2.58
CA ALA A 70 -3.63 27.98 3.46
C ALA A 70 -3.34 27.73 4.95
N LEU A 71 -2.94 26.52 5.36
CA LEU A 71 -2.69 26.20 6.78
C LEU A 71 -1.20 26.04 7.16
N TYR A 72 -0.27 26.29 6.24
CA TYR A 72 1.15 26.42 6.55
C TYR A 72 1.67 27.76 6.05
N SER A 73 1.73 28.74 6.96
CA SER A 73 2.60 29.92 6.85
C SER A 73 3.58 29.87 8.02
N PRO A 74 4.90 30.00 7.80
CA PRO A 74 5.93 29.98 8.84
C PRO A 74 5.88 31.20 9.77
#